data_AF-A0A3D2QZD1-F1
#
_entry.id   AF-A0A3D2QZD1-F1
#
_cell.length_a   1.000
_cell.length_b   1.000
_cell.length_c   1.000
_cell.angle_alpha   90.00
_cell.angle_beta   90.00
_cell.angle_gamma   90.00
#
_symmetry.space_group_name_H-M   'P 1'
#
loop_
_entity.id
_entity.type
_entity.pdbx_description
1 polymer ?
#
loop_
_entity_poly.entity_id
_entity_poly.type
_entity_poly.pdbx_seq_one_letter_code
_entity_poly.pdbx_strand_id
1 'polypeptide(L)'
;MLTSIIVLLILLFTYFFLSNKKINKVLEYNLIINWEDDGVALKTILEGLEQKLQTFKLVRYDWSNSAKSASLIIEPENDFGIDDLIEQLKKQAPSINVTFFEAKTNW
;
A
#
# COMPACT_ATOMS: atom_id res chain seq x y z
N MET A 1 23.35 -42.88 -11.26
CA MET A 1 22.01 -43.45 -11.02
C MET A 1 21.48 -43.01 -9.67
N LEU A 2 22.07 -43.43 -8.54
CA LEU A 2 21.60 -43.02 -7.20
C LEU A 2 21.65 -41.50 -6.98
N THR A 3 22.76 -40.86 -7.36
CA THR A 3 22.92 -39.39 -7.27
C THR A 3 21.89 -38.66 -8.12
N SER A 4 21.61 -39.14 -9.33
CA SER A 4 20.59 -38.58 -10.23
C SER A 4 19.18 -38.66 -9.63
N ILE A 5 18.85 -39.77 -8.95
CA ILE A 5 17.57 -39.96 -8.26
C ILE A 5 17.45 -38.98 -7.09
N ILE A 6 18.51 -38.82 -6.30
CA ILE A 6 18.54 -37.88 -5.16
C ILE A 6 18.36 -36.43 -5.63
N VAL A 7 19.06 -36.04 -6.70
CA VAL A 7 18.94 -34.68 -7.29
C VAL A 7 17.52 -34.43 -7.80
N LEU A 8 16.91 -35.42 -8.47
CA LEU A 8 15.53 -35.30 -8.96
C LEU A 8 14.53 -35.13 -7.81
N LEU A 9 14.69 -35.85 -6.71
CA LEU A 9 13.82 -35.74 -5.53
C LEU A 9 13.94 -34.37 -4.85
N ILE A 10 15.16 -33.82 -4.76
CA ILE A 10 15.39 -32.47 -4.22
C ILE A 10 14.73 -31.42 -5.11
N LEU A 11 14.86 -31.55 -6.44
CA LEU A 11 14.20 -30.64 -7.40
C LEU A 11 12.67 -30.70 -7.30
N LEU A 12 12.09 -31.90 -7.20
CA LEU A 12 10.65 -32.07 -7.02
C LEU A 12 10.17 -31.44 -5.72
N PHE A 13 10.86 -31.70 -4.61
CA PHE A 13 10.50 -31.14 -3.31
C PHE A 13 10.55 -29.62 -3.31
N THR A 14 11.64 -29.04 -3.82
CA THR A 14 11.80 -27.58 -3.92
C THR A 14 10.79 -26.95 -4.88
N TYR A 15 10.49 -27.59 -6.01
CA TYR A 15 9.46 -27.14 -6.95
C TYR A 15 8.08 -27.11 -6.30
N PHE A 16 7.64 -28.20 -5.66
CA PHE A 16 6.34 -28.23 -4.99
C PHE A 16 6.27 -27.25 -3.82
N PHE A 17 7.35 -27.10 -3.05
CA PHE A 17 7.42 -26.14 -1.95
C PHE A 17 7.31 -24.69 -2.43
N LEU A 18 8.04 -24.33 -3.50
CA LEU A 18 8.01 -22.99 -4.08
C LEU A 18 6.71 -22.71 -4.82
N SER A 19 6.19 -23.68 -5.58
CA SER A 19 4.96 -23.53 -6.36
C SER A 19 3.71 -23.41 -5.48
N ASN A 20 3.69 -24.04 -4.30
CA ASN A 20 2.58 -23.91 -3.35
C ASN A 20 2.67 -22.66 -2.48
N LYS A 21 3.80 -21.94 -2.51
CA LYS A 21 3.90 -20.64 -1.87
C LYS A 21 3.06 -19.67 -2.70
N LYS A 22 1.82 -19.45 -2.29
CA LYS A 22 1.02 -18.31 -2.77
C LYS A 22 1.82 -17.06 -2.48
N ILE A 23 2.39 -16.46 -3.52
CA ILE A 23 2.95 -15.12 -3.43
C ILE A 23 1.73 -14.21 -3.34
N ASN A 24 1.23 -14.00 -2.11
CA ASN A 24 0.35 -12.88 -1.85
C ASN A 24 1.19 -11.66 -2.19
N LYS A 25 0.95 -11.10 -3.37
CA LYS A 25 1.58 -9.88 -3.82
C LYS A 25 0.97 -8.79 -2.94
N VAL A 26 1.56 -8.57 -1.76
CA VAL A 26 1.20 -7.45 -0.90
C VAL A 26 1.70 -6.23 -1.66
N LEU A 27 0.78 -5.56 -2.34
CA LEU A 27 1.08 -4.37 -3.10
C LEU A 27 1.13 -3.22 -2.10
N GLU A 28 2.31 -3.00 -1.54
CA GLU A 28 2.58 -1.84 -0.70
C GLU A 28 2.76 -0.60 -1.58
N TYR A 29 2.06 0.47 -1.23
CA TYR A 29 2.15 1.74 -1.94
C TYR A 29 2.49 2.88 -1.00
N ASN A 30 3.29 3.82 -1.50
CA ASN A 30 3.52 5.08 -0.83
C ASN A 30 2.44 6.06 -1.28
N LEU A 31 1.62 6.49 -0.32
CA LEU A 31 0.60 7.50 -0.48
C LEU A 31 1.09 8.79 0.18
N ILE A 32 1.16 9.87 -0.59
CA ILE A 32 1.46 11.21 -0.11
C ILE A 32 0.21 12.05 -0.27
N ILE A 33 -0.26 12.62 0.83
CA ILE A 33 -1.46 13.44 0.88
C ILE A 33 -1.04 14.83 1.29
N ASN A 34 -1.37 15.84 0.49
CA ASN A 34 -1.18 17.25 0.82
C ASN A 34 -2.53 17.95 0.80
N TRP A 35 -2.83 18.76 1.81
CA TRP A 35 -4.07 19.56 1.86
C TRP A 35 -3.83 20.89 2.55
N GLU A 36 -4.68 21.87 2.24
CA GLU A 36 -4.63 23.19 2.87
C GLU A 36 -5.29 23.15 4.26
N ASP A 37 -5.04 24.17 5.09
CA ASP A 37 -5.65 24.26 6.42
C ASP A 37 -7.12 24.73 6.34
N ASP A 38 -7.97 23.91 5.73
CA ASP A 38 -9.42 24.10 5.59
C ASP A 38 -10.20 23.61 6.82
N GLY A 39 -9.51 23.37 7.94
CA GLY A 39 -10.10 22.79 9.15
C GLY A 39 -10.20 21.26 9.13
N VAL A 40 -9.76 20.59 8.06
CA VAL A 40 -9.71 19.12 8.00
C VAL A 40 -8.53 18.59 8.82
N ALA A 41 -8.86 17.74 9.80
CA ALA A 41 -7.90 17.05 10.62
C ALA A 41 -7.39 15.77 9.94
N LEU A 42 -6.13 15.40 10.19
CA LEU A 42 -5.56 14.14 9.70
C LEU A 42 -6.42 12.93 10.09
N LYS A 43 -7.02 12.94 11.29
CA LYS A 43 -7.91 11.88 11.77
C LYS A 43 -9.06 11.61 10.80
N THR A 44 -9.70 12.64 10.27
CA THR A 44 -10.83 12.53 9.35
C THR A 44 -10.40 11.88 8.03
N ILE A 45 -9.19 12.19 7.56
CA ILE A 45 -8.60 11.58 6.36
C ILE A 45 -8.31 10.10 6.62
N LEU A 46 -7.71 9.76 7.76
CA LEU A 46 -7.40 8.37 8.13
C LEU A 46 -8.66 7.50 8.29
N GLU A 47 -9.73 8.06 8.88
CA GLU A 47 -11.03 7.37 8.99
C GLU A 47 -11.65 7.05 7.63
N GLY A 48 -11.43 7.90 6.61
CA GLY A 48 -11.84 7.62 5.23
C GLY A 48 -11.04 6.49 4.58
N LEU A 49 -9.79 6.33 4.98
CA LEU A 49 -8.88 5.30 4.46
C LEU A 49 -9.10 3.93 5.12
N GLU A 50 -9.49 3.90 6.40
CA GLU A 50 -9.74 2.67 7.16
C GLU A 50 -10.76 1.72 6.50
N GLN A 51 -11.72 2.24 5.74
CA GLN A 51 -12.75 1.42 5.10
C GLN A 51 -12.30 0.75 3.79
N LYS A 52 -11.18 1.18 3.21
CA LYS A 52 -10.70 0.72 1.88
C LYS A 52 -9.32 0.09 1.89
N LEU A 53 -8.62 0.19 3.02
CA LEU A 53 -7.26 -0.32 3.17
C LEU A 53 -7.25 -1.49 4.14
N GLN A 54 -6.50 -2.53 3.78
CA GLN A 54 -6.23 -3.64 4.68
C GLN A 54 -5.30 -3.20 5.82
N THR A 55 -4.28 -2.42 5.48
CA THR A 55 -3.40 -1.78 6.46
C THR A 55 -2.97 -0.39 5.97
N PHE A 56 -2.68 0.50 6.91
CA PHE A 56 -1.98 1.75 6.63
C PHE A 56 -1.00 2.07 7.76
N LYS A 57 0.13 2.66 7.39
CA LYS A 57 1.18 3.07 8.31
C LYS A 57 1.56 4.51 8.03
N LEU A 58 1.37 5.38 9.02
CA LEU A 58 1.83 6.76 8.95
C LEU A 58 3.36 6.79 9.06
N VAL A 59 4.02 7.27 8.00
CA VAL A 59 5.48 7.41 7.93
C VAL A 59 5.90 8.79 8.39
N ARG A 60 5.18 9.82 7.94
CA ARG A 60 5.51 11.21 8.24
C ARG A 60 4.25 12.06 8.24
N TYR A 61 4.17 12.98 9.19
CA TYR A 61 3.16 14.02 9.22
C TYR A 61 3.85 15.37 9.40
N ASP A 62 3.70 16.25 8.42
CA ASP A 62 4.15 17.63 8.48
C ASP A 62 2.93 18.54 8.63
N TRP A 63 3.00 19.42 9.63
CA TRP A 63 1.99 20.44 9.86
C TRP A 63 2.63 21.81 9.79
N SER A 64 2.15 22.64 8.86
CA SER A 64 2.48 24.05 8.76
C SER A 64 1.20 24.89 8.77
N ASN A 65 1.32 26.19 9.04
CA ASN A 65 0.18 27.12 9.12
C ASN A 65 -0.66 27.21 7.84
N SER A 66 -0.12 26.83 6.68
CA SER A 66 -0.80 26.95 5.38
C SER A 66 -1.02 25.61 4.69
N ALA A 67 -0.28 24.57 5.08
CA ALA A 67 -0.33 23.27 4.42
C ALA A 67 -0.02 22.13 5.39
N LYS A 68 -0.77 21.04 5.24
CA LYS A 68 -0.55 19.78 5.92
C LYS A 68 -0.11 18.74 4.89
N SER A 69 0.84 17.89 5.28
CA SER A 69 1.29 16.77 4.46
C SER A 69 1.36 15.50 5.30
N ALA A 70 0.88 14.40 4.74
CA ALA A 70 0.99 13.08 5.35
C ALA A 70 1.55 12.09 4.33
N SER A 71 2.62 11.39 4.72
CA SER A 71 3.14 10.25 3.97
C SER A 71 2.75 8.97 4.69
N LEU A 72 2.09 8.08 3.95
CA LEU A 72 1.53 6.83 4.40
C LEU A 72 2.07 5.70 3.53
N ILE A 73 2.34 4.56 4.14
CA ILE A 73 2.44 3.28 3.42
C ILE A 73 1.07 2.63 3.55
N ILE A 74 0.49 2.23 2.43
CA ILE A 74 -0.85 1.63 2.39
C ILE A 74 -0.79 0.27 1.70
N GLU A 75 -1.56 -0.67 2.23
CA GLU A 75 -1.85 -1.95 1.62
C GLU A 75 -3.35 -1.98 1.34
N PRO A 76 -3.77 -1.83 0.08
CA PRO A 76 -5.18 -1.85 -0.23
C PRO A 76 -5.73 -3.29 -0.20
N GLU A 77 -7.00 -3.42 0.16
CA GLU A 77 -7.71 -4.69 0.03
C GLU A 77 -7.98 -4.95 -1.47
N ASN A 78 -7.67 -6.16 -1.96
CA ASN A 78 -7.71 -6.65 -3.37
C ASN A 78 -8.40 -5.78 -4.46
N ASP A 79 -7.78 -5.71 -5.64
CA ASP A 79 -8.29 -5.07 -6.87
C ASP A 79 -8.67 -3.58 -6.69
N PHE A 80 -7.73 -2.86 -6.08
CA PHE A 80 -7.90 -1.48 -5.66
C PHE A 80 -7.93 -0.49 -6.83
N GLY A 81 -9.11 0.10 -7.06
CA GLY A 81 -9.23 1.33 -7.84
C GLY A 81 -8.66 2.51 -7.05
N ILE A 82 -7.41 2.89 -7.34
CA ILE A 82 -6.79 4.10 -6.76
C ILE A 82 -7.66 5.33 -6.99
N ASP A 83 -8.33 5.37 -8.14
CA ASP A 83 -9.26 6.45 -8.51
C ASP A 83 -10.41 6.60 -7.51
N ASP A 84 -11.00 5.49 -7.05
CA ASP A 84 -12.08 5.50 -6.05
C ASP A 84 -11.62 6.05 -4.70
N LEU A 85 -10.37 5.75 -4.30
CA LEU A 85 -9.77 6.30 -3.08
C LEU A 85 -9.60 7.81 -3.22
N ILE A 86 -9.05 8.26 -4.34
CA ILE A 86 -8.83 9.68 -4.62
C ILE A 86 -10.16 10.44 -4.63
N GLU A 87 -11.21 9.87 -5.23
CA GLU A 87 -12.55 10.47 -5.21
C GLU A 87 -13.12 10.60 -3.80
N GLN A 88 -12.98 9.58 -2.95
CA GLN A 88 -13.42 9.66 -1.56
C GLN A 88 -12.67 10.73 -0.77
N LEU A 89 -11.34 10.77 -0.92
CA LEU A 89 -10.50 11.77 -0.26
C LEU A 89 -10.87 13.19 -0.71
N LYS A 90 -11.11 13.41 -2.00
CA LYS A 90 -11.56 14.71 -2.53
C LYS A 90 -12.95 15.14 -2.04
N LYS A 91 -13.85 14.19 -1.75
CA LYS A 91 -15.14 14.51 -1.11
C LYS A 91 -14.98 15.00 0.32
N GLN A 92 -14.01 14.47 1.06
CA GLN A 92 -13.74 14.85 2.45
C GLN A 92 -12.91 16.14 2.55
N ALA A 93 -11.97 16.34 1.62
CA ALA A 93 -11.11 17.52 1.55
C ALA A 93 -10.95 17.95 0.08
N PRO A 94 -11.70 18.97 -0.39
CA PRO A 94 -11.65 19.42 -1.79
C PRO A 94 -10.27 19.92 -2.22
N SER A 95 -9.48 20.42 -1.26
CA SER A 95 -8.11 20.93 -1.45
C SER A 95 -7.05 19.82 -1.51
N ILE A 96 -7.45 18.54 -1.36
CA ILE A 96 -6.51 17.43 -1.25
C ILE A 96 -5.82 17.12 -2.58
N ASN A 97 -4.50 17.08 -2.53
CA ASN A 97 -3.66 16.56 -3.58
C ASN A 97 -3.07 15.22 -3.13
N VAL A 98 -3.34 14.17 -3.90
CA VAL A 98 -2.94 12.80 -3.58
C VAL A 98 -1.92 12.35 -4.61
N THR A 99 -0.78 11.85 -4.14
CA THR A 99 0.25 11.26 -4.99
C THR A 99 0.52 9.83 -4.55
N PHE A 100 0.64 8.93 -5.52
CA PHE A 100 0.72 7.50 -5.30
C PHE A 100 1.88 6.91 -6.07
N PHE A 101 2.69 6.10 -5.40
CA PHE A 101 3.82 5.40 -6.01
C PHE A 101 3.92 3.97 -5.46
N GLU A 102 4.08 3.00 -6.35
CA GLU A 102 4.45 1.63 -5.97
C GLU A 102 5.75 1.69 -5.18
N ALA A 103 5.78 1.08 -3.99
CA ALA A 103 7.02 0.90 -3.27
C ALA A 103 7.90 0.03 -4.16
N LYS A 104 8.86 0.63 -4.87
CA LYS A 104 9.83 -0.12 -5.67
C LYS A 104 10.64 -0.99 -4.71
N THR A 105 10.18 -2.22 -4.51
CA THR A 105 11.03 -3.30 -4.06
C THR A 105 11.95 -3.56 -5.25
N ASN A 106 13.14 -2.98 -5.24
CA ASN A 106 14.20 -3.44 -6.13
C ASN A 106 14.46 -4.90 -5.74
N TRP A 107 13.97 -5.84 -6.56
CA TRP A 107 14.37 -7.24 -6.52
C TRP A 107 15.00 -7.59 -7.87
#